data_AF-A0A7I7LLB3-F1
#
_entry.id   AF-A0A7I7LLB3-F1
#
_cell.length_a   1.000
_cell.length_b   1.000
_cell.length_c   1.000
_cell.angle_alpha   90.00
_cell.angle_beta   90.00
_cell.angle_gamma   90.00
#
_symmetry.space_group_name_H-M   'P 1'
#
loop_
_entity.id
_entity.type
_entity.pdbx_description
1 polymer ?
#
loop_
_entity_poly.entity_id
_entity_poly.type
_entity_poly.pdbx_seq_one_letter_code
_entity_poly.pdbx_strand_id
1 'polypeptide(L)'
;MTIHEHDRVSADRDETGPHSTHALVDRLTTGEPFAVAFGGQGSAWLETLEELVSAAGIESELAALVGEVELLLEPVSKELVVVRPIGFEPLQWVRALAAEDPVPSDKHLTSSAVSLPGVLLTQVAAVRALARQGMDLIATPPVVSVGHSQGVLAVEALNAGGVRDVELLALAQLIGAAGTLVARRRGISVLGDRPPMVAVTNADPERIQQLLEDFAQDVRTVLPPVLSIRNGRRSLVITGTPSSCLASSCIAARYRRKKKPSARPRSAAAMSSRPCSIR
;
A
#
# COMPACT_ATOMS: atom_id res chain seq x y z
N MET A 1 7.74 31.62 23.90
CA MET A 1 6.54 32.47 23.90
C MET A 1 6.09 32.58 22.44
N THR A 2 5.26 31.67 21.90
CA THR A 2 3.77 31.65 21.97
C THR A 2 3.20 33.03 21.59
N ILE A 3 2.31 33.21 20.61
CA ILE A 3 1.03 32.52 20.35
C ILE A 3 0.65 32.74 18.87
N HIS A 4 0.21 31.69 18.18
CA HIS A 4 -0.49 31.79 16.88
C HIS A 4 -1.97 32.09 17.14
N GLU A 5 -2.48 33.21 16.64
CA GLU A 5 -3.90 33.55 16.66
C GLU A 5 -4.67 32.70 15.64
N HIS A 6 -5.61 31.91 16.15
CA HIS A 6 -6.66 31.29 15.36
C HIS A 6 -7.79 32.30 15.15
N ASP A 7 -8.08 32.59 13.89
CA ASP A 7 -9.20 33.41 13.45
C ASP A 7 -10.52 32.72 13.84
N ARG A 8 -11.31 33.41 14.68
CA ARG A 8 -12.60 32.95 15.19
C ARG A 8 -13.69 33.24 14.16
N VAL A 9 -14.23 32.22 13.54
CA VAL A 9 -15.55 32.30 12.91
C VAL A 9 -16.59 31.85 13.93
N SER A 10 -17.31 32.82 14.49
CA SER A 10 -18.48 32.59 15.34
C SER A 10 -19.60 31.92 14.55
N ALA A 11 -20.11 30.82 15.08
CA ALA A 11 -21.45 30.33 14.78
C ALA A 11 -22.15 30.13 16.13
N ASP A 12 -22.90 31.15 16.55
CA ASP A 12 -23.95 31.01 17.55
C ASP A 12 -24.96 29.96 17.07
N ARG A 13 -25.13 28.88 17.82
CA ARG A 13 -26.32 28.04 17.82
C ARG A 13 -26.41 27.25 19.13
N ASP A 14 -27.27 27.77 20.00
CA ASP A 14 -28.05 27.12 21.06
C ASP A 14 -27.43 25.92 21.78
N GLU A 15 -26.93 26.22 23.00
CA GLU A 15 -26.69 25.26 24.06
C GLU A 15 -28.02 24.63 24.53
N THR A 16 -28.20 23.32 24.31
CA THR A 16 -29.01 22.45 25.19
C THR A 16 -28.67 20.97 24.99
N GLY A 17 -27.80 20.46 25.85
CA GLY A 17 -27.53 19.02 26.02
C GLY A 17 -26.12 18.79 26.55
N PRO A 18 -25.89 17.92 27.56
CA PRO A 18 -24.55 17.60 27.98
C PRO A 18 -23.88 16.90 26.79
N HIS A 19 -22.98 17.58 26.10
CA HIS A 19 -22.06 16.93 25.18
C HIS A 19 -21.14 16.06 26.02
N SER A 20 -21.59 14.86 26.38
CA SER A 20 -20.69 13.80 26.75
C SER A 20 -19.78 13.60 25.54
N THR A 21 -18.55 14.08 25.65
CA THR A 21 -17.45 13.69 24.78
C THR A 21 -17.17 12.21 25.03
N HIS A 22 -18.08 11.35 24.55
CA HIS A 22 -17.88 9.92 24.53
C HIS A 22 -16.65 9.63 23.68
N ALA A 23 -15.77 8.76 24.19
CA ALA A 23 -14.62 8.33 23.42
C ALA A 23 -15.11 7.69 22.12
N LEU A 24 -14.30 7.76 21.05
CA LEU A 24 -14.69 7.17 19.77
C LEU A 24 -15.10 5.71 19.94
N VAL A 25 -14.35 4.94 20.74
CA VAL A 25 -14.66 3.54 21.05
C VAL A 25 -16.07 3.39 21.64
N ASP A 26 -16.45 4.21 22.62
CA ASP A 26 -17.79 4.16 23.23
C ASP A 26 -18.89 4.36 22.17
N ARG A 27 -18.69 5.31 21.26
CA ARG A 27 -19.65 5.60 20.18
C ARG A 27 -19.78 4.42 19.21
N LEU A 28 -18.66 3.82 18.83
CA LEU A 28 -18.67 2.65 17.94
C LEU A 28 -19.32 1.43 18.62
N THR A 29 -18.97 1.15 19.88
CA THR A 29 -19.53 0.03 20.65
C THR A 29 -21.02 0.22 20.97
N THR A 30 -21.49 1.46 21.09
CA THR A 30 -22.93 1.77 21.26
C THR A 30 -23.74 1.74 19.97
N GLY A 31 -23.10 1.40 18.83
CA GLY A 31 -23.77 1.10 17.57
C GLY A 31 -23.65 2.17 16.49
N GLU A 32 -22.76 3.16 16.63
CA GLU A 32 -22.47 4.09 15.53
C GLU A 32 -21.87 3.32 14.34
N PRO A 33 -22.43 3.46 13.12
CA PRO A 33 -21.97 2.71 11.96
C PRO A 33 -20.57 3.15 11.54
N PHE A 34 -19.68 2.17 11.33
CA PHE A 34 -18.32 2.40 10.84
C PHE A 34 -17.91 1.36 9.82
N ALA A 35 -16.84 1.66 9.10
CA ALA A 35 -16.22 0.76 8.12
C ALA A 35 -14.73 0.57 8.45
N VAL A 36 -14.20 -0.59 8.13
CA VAL A 36 -12.76 -0.90 8.27
C VAL A 36 -12.14 -0.96 6.88
N ALA A 37 -11.01 -0.28 6.69
CA ALA A 37 -10.29 -0.28 5.43
C ALA A 37 -8.88 -0.81 5.61
N PHE A 38 -8.53 -1.85 4.86
CA PHE A 38 -7.18 -2.41 4.83
C PHE A 38 -6.37 -1.88 3.65
N GLY A 39 -5.19 -1.37 3.97
CA GLY A 39 -4.25 -0.81 3.01
C GLY A 39 -3.65 -1.86 2.07
N GLY A 40 -3.08 -1.37 0.96
CA GLY A 40 -2.38 -2.17 -0.02
C GLY A 40 -0.89 -2.30 0.24
N GLN A 41 -0.15 -2.64 -0.81
CA GLN A 41 1.31 -2.74 -0.82
C GLN A 41 1.97 -1.36 -0.85
N GLY A 42 3.19 -1.26 -0.30
CA GLY A 42 4.03 -0.06 -0.37
C GLY A 42 4.22 0.70 0.94
N SER A 43 3.76 0.15 2.06
CA SER A 43 4.00 0.69 3.40
C SER A 43 5.28 0.10 4.03
N ALA A 44 5.94 0.89 4.87
CA ALA A 44 7.05 0.44 5.72
C ALA A 44 6.51 -0.44 6.85
N TRP A 45 6.41 -1.74 6.59
CA TRP A 45 5.63 -2.66 7.42
C TRP A 45 6.37 -3.14 8.67
N LEU A 46 7.70 -3.18 8.65
CA LEU A 46 8.51 -3.73 9.73
C LEU A 46 8.53 -2.80 10.94
N GLU A 47 8.72 -1.50 10.72
CA GLU A 47 8.68 -0.47 11.76
C GLU A 47 7.30 -0.41 12.40
N THR A 48 6.23 -0.43 11.60
CA THR A 48 4.86 -0.46 12.15
C THR A 48 4.57 -1.76 12.90
N LEU A 49 5.11 -2.89 12.45
CA LEU A 49 4.94 -4.16 13.16
C LEU A 49 5.67 -4.15 14.50
N GLU A 50 6.90 -3.64 14.55
CA GLU A 50 7.66 -3.48 15.79
C GLU A 50 6.91 -2.60 16.79
N GLU A 51 6.44 -1.43 16.36
CA GLU A 51 5.67 -0.52 17.22
C GLU A 51 4.42 -1.22 17.80
N LEU A 52 3.67 -1.96 16.97
CA LEU A 52 2.50 -2.72 17.41
C LEU A 52 2.85 -3.83 18.40
N VAL A 53 3.94 -4.57 18.15
CA VAL A 53 4.41 -5.64 19.04
C VAL A 53 4.81 -5.08 20.40
N SER A 54 5.61 -4.00 20.39
CA SER A 54 6.10 -3.31 21.59
C SER A 54 4.95 -2.69 22.39
N ALA A 55 3.97 -2.05 21.73
CA ALA A 55 2.86 -1.37 22.40
C ALA A 55 1.79 -2.33 22.95
N ALA A 56 1.48 -3.42 22.24
CA ALA A 56 0.36 -4.30 22.59
C ALA A 56 0.76 -5.60 23.30
N GLY A 57 2.07 -5.92 23.35
CA GLY A 57 2.58 -7.15 23.98
C GLY A 57 2.07 -8.42 23.32
N ILE A 58 1.89 -8.40 21.99
CA ILE A 58 1.31 -9.50 21.18
C ILE A 58 2.38 -10.44 20.59
N GLU A 59 3.64 -10.29 20.99
CA GLU A 59 4.76 -11.01 20.39
C GLU A 59 4.60 -12.54 20.41
N SER A 60 4.23 -13.12 21.56
CA SER A 60 4.08 -14.57 21.73
C SER A 60 3.00 -15.14 20.82
N GLU A 61 1.91 -14.40 20.65
CA GLU A 61 0.76 -14.78 19.82
C GLU A 61 1.13 -14.75 18.33
N LEU A 62 1.88 -13.73 17.90
CA LEU A 62 2.38 -13.63 16.53
C LEU A 62 3.48 -14.65 16.25
N ALA A 63 4.33 -14.96 17.23
CA ALA A 63 5.36 -16.00 17.10
C ALA A 63 4.73 -17.39 16.90
N ALA A 64 3.66 -17.71 17.64
CA ALA A 64 2.90 -18.95 17.43
C ALA A 64 2.29 -18.99 16.02
N LEU A 65 1.64 -17.90 15.58
CA LEU A 65 1.07 -17.78 14.24
C LEU A 65 2.13 -18.00 13.14
N VAL A 66 3.27 -17.33 13.24
CA VAL A 66 4.36 -17.47 12.25
C VAL A 66 4.93 -18.88 12.24
N GLY A 67 5.11 -19.50 13.42
CA GLY A 67 5.58 -20.89 13.53
C GLY A 67 4.61 -21.91 12.91
N GLU A 68 3.31 -21.74 13.10
CA GLU A 68 2.29 -22.59 12.45
C GLU A 68 2.31 -22.45 10.92
N VAL A 69 2.54 -21.23 10.42
CA VAL A 69 2.69 -20.98 8.98
C VAL A 69 3.95 -21.65 8.43
N GLU A 70 5.06 -21.61 9.17
CA GLU A 70 6.29 -22.30 8.77
C GLU A 70 6.09 -23.82 8.67
N LEU A 71 5.39 -24.43 9.63
CA LEU A 71 5.03 -25.85 9.58
C LEU A 71 4.14 -26.16 8.38
N LEU A 72 3.14 -25.32 8.10
CA LEU A 72 2.24 -25.50 6.96
C LEU A 72 2.98 -25.40 5.62
N LEU A 73 4.02 -24.58 5.54
CA LEU A 73 4.81 -24.36 4.32
C LEU A 73 6.03 -25.28 4.20
N GLU A 74 6.30 -26.15 5.18
CA GLU A 74 7.42 -27.09 5.15
C GLU A 74 7.52 -27.87 3.82
N PRO A 75 6.43 -28.42 3.25
CA PRO A 75 6.50 -29.23 2.03
C PRO A 75 7.03 -28.48 0.80
N VAL A 76 6.94 -27.15 0.79
CA VAL A 76 7.37 -26.27 -0.33
C VAL A 76 8.51 -25.32 0.07
N SER A 77 9.16 -25.59 1.19
CA SER A 77 10.23 -24.75 1.76
C SER A 77 11.40 -24.57 0.78
N LYS A 78 11.77 -25.63 0.03
CA LYS A 78 12.87 -25.60 -0.95
C LYS A 78 12.57 -24.66 -2.12
N GLU A 79 11.34 -24.64 -2.63
CA GLU A 79 10.94 -23.69 -3.68
C GLU A 79 10.92 -22.26 -3.16
N LEU A 80 10.48 -22.06 -1.91
CA LEU A 80 10.42 -20.73 -1.30
C LEU A 80 11.81 -20.12 -1.09
N VAL A 81 12.82 -20.88 -0.69
CA VAL A 81 14.19 -20.37 -0.48
C VAL A 81 14.77 -19.72 -1.76
N VAL A 82 14.36 -20.16 -2.95
CA VAL A 82 14.81 -19.59 -4.24
C VAL A 82 14.48 -18.10 -4.39
N VAL A 83 13.40 -17.63 -3.77
CA VAL A 83 12.92 -16.24 -3.91
C VAL A 83 13.19 -15.37 -2.69
N ARG A 84 13.45 -15.99 -1.53
CA ARG A 84 13.76 -15.31 -0.27
C ARG A 84 15.07 -15.86 0.29
N PRO A 85 16.23 -15.40 -0.24
CA PRO A 85 17.53 -15.96 0.15
C PRO A 85 17.90 -15.73 1.63
N ILE A 86 17.32 -14.71 2.28
CA ILE A 86 17.51 -14.39 3.71
C ILE A 86 16.39 -15.03 4.56
N GLY A 87 15.40 -15.68 3.94
CA GLY A 87 14.23 -16.21 4.63
C GLY A 87 13.14 -15.17 4.88
N PHE A 88 12.23 -15.51 5.78
CA PHE A 88 11.15 -14.63 6.25
C PHE A 88 10.99 -14.87 7.75
N GLU A 89 11.70 -14.08 8.56
CA GLU A 89 11.76 -14.24 10.02
C GLU A 89 11.31 -12.94 10.71
N PRO A 90 10.06 -12.49 10.51
CA PRO A 90 9.61 -11.16 10.88
C PRO A 90 9.77 -10.84 12.36
N LEU A 91 9.55 -11.82 13.26
CA LEU A 91 9.66 -11.64 14.70
C LEU A 91 11.12 -11.50 15.16
N GLN A 92 12.07 -12.14 14.45
CA GLN A 92 13.49 -11.92 14.71
C GLN A 92 13.92 -10.52 14.25
N TRP A 93 13.41 -10.06 13.10
CA TRP A 93 13.68 -8.71 12.60
C TRP A 93 13.07 -7.62 13.47
N VAL A 94 11.88 -7.86 14.04
CA VAL A 94 11.26 -6.97 15.04
C VAL A 94 12.15 -6.83 16.27
N ARG A 95 12.64 -7.95 16.83
CA ARG A 95 13.56 -7.92 17.98
C ARG A 95 14.86 -7.19 17.66
N ALA A 96 15.44 -7.45 16.49
CA ALA A 96 16.64 -6.77 16.03
C ALA A 96 16.40 -5.26 15.89
N LEU A 97 15.28 -4.85 15.28
CA LEU A 97 14.92 -3.44 15.14
C LEU A 97 14.77 -2.74 16.50
N ALA A 98 14.07 -3.37 17.44
CA ALA A 98 13.90 -2.84 18.80
C ALA A 98 15.22 -2.75 19.59
N ALA A 99 16.20 -3.60 19.27
CA ALA A 99 17.55 -3.57 19.86
C ALA A 99 18.52 -2.63 19.11
N GLU A 100 18.06 -1.91 18.08
CA GLU A 100 18.90 -1.13 17.16
C GLU A 100 19.98 -1.97 16.45
N ASP A 101 19.74 -3.29 16.33
CA ASP A 101 20.60 -4.23 15.62
C ASP A 101 20.35 -4.17 14.10
N PRO A 102 21.30 -4.65 13.27
CA PRO A 102 21.12 -4.68 11.82
C PRO A 102 19.91 -5.51 11.38
N VAL A 103 18.99 -4.87 10.66
CA VAL A 103 17.85 -5.50 9.98
C VAL A 103 18.12 -5.67 8.47
N PRO A 104 17.35 -6.53 7.76
CA PRO A 104 17.50 -6.63 6.31
C PRO A 104 17.30 -5.29 5.60
N SER A 105 18.05 -5.06 4.52
CA SER A 105 17.95 -3.83 3.73
C SER A 105 16.54 -3.56 3.19
N ASP A 106 16.19 -2.29 2.95
CA ASP A 106 14.92 -1.89 2.33
C ASP A 106 14.61 -2.64 1.04
N LYS A 107 15.63 -2.89 0.20
CA LYS A 107 15.46 -3.64 -1.05
C LYS A 107 14.97 -5.07 -0.82
N HIS A 108 15.37 -5.68 0.30
CA HIS A 108 14.89 -6.99 0.71
C HIS A 108 13.47 -6.89 1.30
N LEU A 109 13.26 -5.97 2.25
CA LEU A 109 11.98 -5.78 2.94
C LEU A 109 10.84 -5.36 2.00
N THR A 110 11.15 -4.68 0.89
CA THR A 110 10.18 -4.27 -0.13
C THR A 110 9.90 -5.34 -1.19
N SER A 111 10.72 -6.40 -1.28
CA SER A 111 10.52 -7.48 -2.25
C SER A 111 9.19 -8.20 -1.99
N SER A 112 8.39 -8.48 -3.04
CA SER A 112 7.03 -9.01 -2.86
C SER A 112 6.97 -10.33 -2.09
N ALA A 113 8.01 -11.17 -2.16
CA ALA A 113 8.10 -12.40 -1.37
C ALA A 113 8.15 -12.18 0.14
N VAL A 114 8.57 -10.98 0.58
CA VAL A 114 8.74 -10.59 1.98
C VAL A 114 7.67 -9.58 2.40
N SER A 115 7.41 -8.56 1.58
CA SER A 115 6.50 -7.48 1.92
C SER A 115 5.01 -7.87 1.90
N LEU A 116 4.56 -8.77 1.00
CA LEU A 116 3.16 -9.25 1.03
C LEU A 116 2.81 -9.90 2.37
N PRO A 117 3.52 -10.95 2.80
CA PRO A 117 3.23 -11.56 4.10
C PRO A 117 3.54 -10.63 5.27
N GLY A 118 4.58 -9.79 5.16
CA GLY A 118 4.90 -8.78 6.17
C GLY A 118 3.75 -7.80 6.43
N VAL A 119 3.20 -7.19 5.38
CA VAL A 119 2.07 -6.25 5.51
C VAL A 119 0.82 -6.95 6.04
N LEU A 120 0.51 -8.18 5.59
CA LEU A 120 -0.63 -8.92 6.11
C LEU A 120 -0.46 -9.23 7.60
N LEU A 121 0.74 -9.65 8.03
CA LEU A 121 1.06 -9.87 9.44
C LEU A 121 0.88 -8.59 10.26
N THR A 122 1.34 -7.44 9.75
CA THR A 122 1.11 -6.13 10.39
C THR A 122 -0.37 -5.78 10.51
N GLN A 123 -1.19 -6.10 9.49
CA GLN A 123 -2.63 -5.86 9.53
C GLN A 123 -3.35 -6.75 10.55
N VAL A 124 -2.99 -8.04 10.61
CA VAL A 124 -3.50 -8.97 11.64
C VAL A 124 -3.07 -8.52 13.04
N ALA A 125 -1.81 -8.12 13.21
CA ALA A 125 -1.30 -7.56 14.46
C ALA A 125 -2.06 -6.31 14.89
N ALA A 126 -2.39 -5.41 13.95
CA ALA A 126 -3.16 -4.20 14.23
C ALA A 126 -4.59 -4.53 14.71
N VAL A 127 -5.26 -5.51 14.11
CA VAL A 127 -6.59 -5.96 14.57
C VAL A 127 -6.53 -6.52 16.00
N ARG A 128 -5.52 -7.36 16.29
CA ARG A 128 -5.31 -7.93 17.63
C ARG A 128 -4.95 -6.86 18.67
N ALA A 129 -4.09 -5.91 18.31
CA ALA A 129 -3.74 -4.78 19.15
C ALA A 129 -4.95 -3.90 19.46
N LEU A 130 -5.79 -3.62 18.46
CA LEU A 130 -7.02 -2.85 18.62
C LEU A 130 -8.00 -3.53 19.59
N ALA A 131 -8.14 -4.86 19.49
CA ALA A 131 -8.94 -5.64 20.43
C ALA A 131 -8.41 -5.52 21.88
N ARG A 132 -7.08 -5.59 22.08
CA ARG A 132 -6.45 -5.38 23.40
C ARG A 132 -6.64 -3.96 23.94
N GLN A 133 -6.82 -2.98 23.07
CA GLN A 133 -7.10 -1.59 23.41
C GLN A 133 -8.60 -1.32 23.65
N GLY A 134 -9.44 -2.35 23.63
CA GLY A 134 -10.87 -2.25 23.96
C GLY A 134 -11.80 -2.10 22.77
N MET A 135 -11.30 -2.19 21.53
CA MET A 135 -12.13 -2.21 20.33
C MET A 135 -11.98 -3.56 19.61
N ASP A 136 -12.81 -4.51 20.00
CA ASP A 136 -12.89 -5.81 19.35
C ASP A 136 -13.84 -5.74 18.14
N LEU A 137 -13.26 -5.88 16.95
CA LEU A 137 -13.99 -5.84 15.67
C LEU A 137 -14.84 -7.10 15.41
N ILE A 138 -14.65 -8.18 16.18
CA ILE A 138 -15.49 -9.37 16.11
C ILE A 138 -16.73 -9.19 16.99
N ALA A 139 -16.53 -8.66 18.21
CA ALA A 139 -17.64 -8.34 19.11
C ALA A 139 -18.46 -7.13 18.63
N THR A 140 -17.79 -6.14 18.02
CA THR A 140 -18.41 -4.94 17.44
C THR A 140 -18.11 -4.91 15.94
N PRO A 141 -18.88 -5.62 15.10
CA PRO A 141 -18.58 -5.74 13.68
C PRO A 141 -18.79 -4.42 12.92
N PRO A 142 -17.89 -4.05 11.99
CA PRO A 142 -18.13 -2.93 11.10
C PRO A 142 -19.29 -3.22 10.14
N VAL A 143 -19.91 -2.16 9.61
CA VAL A 143 -20.92 -2.27 8.56
C VAL A 143 -20.34 -2.87 7.28
N VAL A 144 -19.08 -2.52 6.98
CA VAL A 144 -18.34 -3.07 5.84
C VAL A 144 -16.84 -3.04 6.09
N SER A 145 -16.17 -4.08 5.56
CA SER A 145 -14.72 -4.16 5.50
C SER A 145 -14.27 -4.09 4.04
N VAL A 146 -13.33 -3.20 3.72
CA VAL A 146 -12.84 -2.99 2.35
C VAL A 146 -11.33 -3.17 2.29
N GLY A 147 -10.83 -3.81 1.22
CA GLY A 147 -9.41 -4.11 1.05
C GLY A 147 -8.87 -3.50 -0.24
N HIS A 148 -7.76 -2.78 -0.15
CA HIS A 148 -7.06 -2.24 -1.33
C HIS A 148 -5.98 -3.20 -1.82
N SER A 149 -6.06 -3.64 -3.07
CA SER A 149 -5.09 -4.56 -3.69
C SER A 149 -4.87 -5.82 -2.84
N GLN A 150 -3.77 -5.91 -2.08
CA GLN A 150 -3.49 -7.06 -1.20
C GLN A 150 -4.34 -7.06 0.08
N GLY A 151 -4.87 -5.91 0.50
CA GLY A 151 -5.68 -5.77 1.72
C GLY A 151 -6.96 -6.61 1.69
N VAL A 152 -7.34 -7.18 0.55
CA VAL A 152 -8.41 -8.18 0.43
C VAL A 152 -8.15 -9.43 1.28
N LEU A 153 -6.88 -9.80 1.49
CA LEU A 153 -6.52 -10.92 2.36
C LEU A 153 -6.82 -10.60 3.83
N ALA A 154 -6.58 -9.36 4.27
CA ALA A 154 -6.89 -8.94 5.64
C ALA A 154 -8.40 -8.77 5.87
N VAL A 155 -9.16 -8.39 4.83
CA VAL A 155 -10.63 -8.45 4.89
C VAL A 155 -11.11 -9.87 5.14
N GLU A 156 -10.57 -10.85 4.42
CA GLU A 156 -10.92 -12.27 4.61
C GLU A 156 -10.51 -12.76 6.00
N ALA A 157 -9.33 -12.37 6.50
CA ALA A 157 -8.85 -12.70 7.85
C ALA A 157 -9.81 -12.18 8.94
N LEU A 158 -10.22 -10.91 8.82
CA LEU A 158 -11.18 -10.29 9.73
C LEU A 158 -12.55 -10.97 9.66
N ASN A 159 -13.07 -11.24 8.45
CA ASN A 159 -14.35 -11.92 8.26
C ASN A 159 -14.35 -13.37 8.81
N ALA A 160 -13.20 -14.04 8.76
CA ALA A 160 -13.01 -15.38 9.33
C ALA A 160 -12.78 -15.37 10.86
N GLY A 161 -12.80 -14.21 11.51
CA GLY A 161 -12.60 -14.10 12.96
C GLY A 161 -11.23 -14.57 13.44
N GLY A 162 -10.19 -14.46 12.59
CA GLY A 162 -8.83 -14.90 12.92
C GLY A 162 -8.58 -16.41 12.76
N VAL A 163 -9.60 -17.23 12.53
CA VAL A 163 -9.48 -18.70 12.43
C VAL A 163 -8.62 -19.13 11.23
N ARG A 164 -8.60 -18.31 10.18
CA ARG A 164 -7.87 -18.58 8.93
C ARG A 164 -6.57 -17.80 8.79
N ASP A 165 -6.09 -17.14 9.85
CA ASP A 165 -4.89 -16.30 9.79
C ASP A 165 -3.66 -17.08 9.30
N VAL A 166 -3.49 -18.33 9.76
CA VAL A 166 -2.40 -19.22 9.33
C VAL A 166 -2.49 -19.48 7.82
N GLU A 167 -3.65 -19.89 7.32
CA GLU A 167 -3.87 -20.20 5.90
C GLU A 167 -3.63 -18.97 5.02
N LEU A 168 -4.15 -17.81 5.43
CA LEU A 168 -4.07 -16.56 4.67
C LEU A 168 -2.65 -16.01 4.66
N LEU A 169 -1.92 -16.11 5.77
CA LEU A 169 -0.53 -15.71 5.83
C LEU A 169 0.37 -16.65 5.02
N ALA A 170 0.12 -17.96 5.05
CA ALA A 170 0.77 -18.93 4.18
C ALA A 170 0.49 -18.61 2.70
N LEU A 171 -0.77 -18.32 2.35
CA LEU A 171 -1.17 -17.92 1.01
C LEU A 171 -0.47 -16.63 0.58
N ALA A 172 -0.36 -15.63 1.45
CA ALA A 172 0.37 -14.39 1.16
C ALA A 172 1.85 -14.64 0.84
N GLN A 173 2.51 -15.55 1.57
CA GLN A 173 3.89 -15.97 1.27
C GLN A 173 3.98 -16.62 -0.11
N LEU A 174 3.05 -17.53 -0.45
CA LEU A 174 3.01 -18.19 -1.76
C LEU A 174 2.75 -17.20 -2.90
N ILE A 175 1.82 -16.26 -2.73
CA ILE A 175 1.52 -15.20 -3.72
C ILE A 175 2.75 -14.33 -3.92
N GLY A 176 3.41 -13.89 -2.84
CA GLY A 176 4.63 -13.08 -2.91
C GLY A 176 5.77 -13.80 -3.63
N ALA A 177 5.97 -15.08 -3.32
CA ALA A 177 6.97 -15.92 -3.95
C ALA A 177 6.73 -16.12 -5.45
N ALA A 178 5.53 -16.60 -5.81
CA ALA A 178 5.15 -16.84 -7.20
C ALA A 178 5.16 -15.53 -8.00
N GLY A 179 4.62 -14.45 -7.43
CA GLY A 179 4.62 -13.12 -8.02
C GLY A 179 6.03 -12.64 -8.34
N THR A 180 6.98 -12.81 -7.41
CA THR A 180 8.39 -12.43 -7.61
C THR A 180 9.04 -13.24 -8.75
N LEU A 181 8.82 -14.56 -8.80
CA LEU A 181 9.37 -15.42 -9.86
C LEU A 181 8.82 -15.06 -11.24
N VAL A 182 7.50 -14.92 -11.34
CA VAL A 182 6.83 -14.66 -12.62
C VAL A 182 7.16 -13.26 -13.10
N ALA A 183 7.13 -12.25 -12.21
CA ALA A 183 7.50 -10.88 -12.54
C ALA A 183 8.92 -10.80 -13.11
N ARG A 184 9.88 -11.48 -12.48
CA ARG A 184 11.27 -11.56 -12.97
C ARG A 184 11.35 -12.23 -14.35
N ARG A 185 10.66 -13.36 -14.55
CA ARG A 185 10.63 -14.07 -15.84
C ARG A 185 9.99 -13.25 -16.96
N ARG A 186 9.05 -12.36 -16.64
CA ARG A 186 8.31 -11.51 -17.59
C ARG A 186 8.90 -10.11 -17.73
N GLY A 187 9.95 -9.76 -16.99
CA GLY A 187 10.56 -8.42 -17.01
C GLY A 187 9.69 -7.32 -16.37
N ILE A 188 8.73 -7.69 -15.51
CA ILE A 188 7.84 -6.79 -14.75
C ILE A 188 8.40 -6.61 -13.34
N SER A 189 9.72 -6.41 -13.25
CA SER A 189 10.45 -6.22 -12.00
C SER A 189 11.18 -4.88 -12.04
N VAL A 190 11.49 -4.33 -10.87
CA VAL A 190 12.21 -3.06 -10.76
C VAL A 190 13.53 -3.13 -11.54
N LEU A 191 13.78 -2.12 -12.39
CA LEU A 191 15.02 -2.00 -13.19
C LEU A 191 15.72 -0.67 -12.83
N GLY A 192 16.75 -0.74 -11.99
CA GLY A 192 17.33 0.47 -11.37
C GLY A 192 16.27 1.19 -10.53
N ASP A 193 16.08 2.49 -10.76
CA ASP A 193 15.05 3.28 -10.07
C ASP A 193 13.69 3.29 -10.80
N ARG A 194 13.48 2.37 -11.76
CA ARG A 194 12.28 2.34 -12.60
C ARG A 194 11.29 1.30 -12.09
N PRO A 195 10.20 1.71 -11.43
CA PRO A 195 9.22 0.77 -10.90
C PRO A 195 8.33 0.19 -12.02
N PRO A 196 7.81 -1.05 -11.85
CA PRO A 196 6.84 -1.64 -12.77
C PRO A 196 5.44 -1.02 -12.65
N MET A 197 5.21 -0.18 -11.65
CA MET A 197 3.94 0.51 -11.41
C MET A 197 4.17 2.03 -11.36
N VAL A 198 3.40 2.79 -12.12
CA VAL A 198 3.50 4.26 -12.20
C VAL A 198 2.15 4.90 -11.89
N ALA A 199 2.13 5.80 -10.92
CA ALA A 199 0.96 6.58 -10.56
C ALA A 199 0.76 7.75 -11.54
N VAL A 200 -0.48 7.95 -11.97
CA VAL A 200 -0.91 8.96 -12.93
C VAL A 200 -2.05 9.77 -12.28
N THR A 201 -1.72 10.93 -11.72
CA THR A 201 -2.66 11.83 -11.01
C THR A 201 -3.22 12.91 -11.92
N ASN A 202 -4.36 13.56 -11.69
CA ASN A 202 -4.92 14.61 -12.55
C ASN A 202 -5.10 14.23 -14.05
N ALA A 203 -5.35 12.96 -14.38
CA ALA A 203 -5.68 12.51 -15.74
C ALA A 203 -7.13 12.03 -15.85
N ASP A 204 -7.69 12.10 -17.06
CA ASP A 204 -8.99 11.53 -17.36
C ASP A 204 -8.85 10.03 -17.66
N PRO A 205 -9.53 9.11 -16.93
CA PRO A 205 -9.37 7.67 -17.09
C PRO A 205 -9.64 7.14 -18.49
N GLU A 206 -10.74 7.57 -19.13
CA GLU A 206 -11.09 7.14 -20.49
C GLU A 206 -10.00 7.53 -21.48
N ARG A 207 -9.42 8.72 -21.29
CA ARG A 207 -8.33 9.19 -22.13
C ARG A 207 -7.03 8.41 -21.91
N ILE A 208 -6.71 8.07 -20.67
CA ILE A 208 -5.54 7.22 -20.38
C ILE A 208 -5.72 5.85 -21.02
N GLN A 209 -6.91 5.28 -20.95
CA GLN A 209 -7.22 4.01 -21.59
C GLN A 209 -7.02 4.07 -23.12
N GLN A 210 -7.58 5.08 -23.79
CA GLN A 210 -7.36 5.29 -25.23
C GLN A 210 -5.86 5.39 -25.58
N LEU A 211 -5.09 6.12 -24.79
CA LEU A 211 -3.65 6.26 -25.02
C LEU A 211 -2.88 4.93 -24.83
N LEU A 212 -3.32 4.09 -23.90
CA LEU A 212 -2.74 2.77 -23.70
C LEU A 212 -3.11 1.82 -24.86
N GLU A 213 -4.33 1.91 -25.37
CA GLU A 213 -4.78 1.18 -26.55
C GLU A 213 -3.99 1.59 -27.80
N ASP A 214 -3.83 2.89 -28.06
CA ASP A 214 -3.00 3.43 -29.15
C ASP A 214 -1.55 2.94 -29.03
N PHE A 215 -0.99 2.94 -27.81
CA PHE A 215 0.37 2.48 -27.54
C PHE A 215 0.54 0.98 -27.76
N ALA A 216 -0.50 0.19 -27.47
CA ALA A 216 -0.50 -1.26 -27.69
C ALA A 216 -0.50 -1.65 -29.17
N GLN A 217 -0.96 -0.77 -30.07
CA GLN A 217 -0.95 -0.99 -31.52
C GLN A 217 0.42 -0.69 -32.18
N ASP A 218 1.37 -0.10 -31.46
CA ASP A 218 2.73 0.11 -32.00
C ASP A 218 3.45 -1.24 -32.13
N VAL A 219 3.94 -1.54 -33.35
CA VAL A 219 4.64 -2.78 -33.72
C VAL A 219 5.86 -3.04 -32.81
N ARG A 220 6.42 -2.01 -32.17
CA ARG A 220 7.56 -2.13 -31.25
C ARG A 220 7.16 -2.58 -29.85
N THR A 221 5.87 -2.56 -29.51
CA THR A 221 5.37 -2.87 -28.17
C THR A 221 5.17 -4.38 -28.02
N VAL A 222 6.10 -5.05 -27.33
CA VAL A 222 6.02 -6.51 -27.07
C VAL A 222 5.11 -6.84 -25.88
N LEU A 223 5.11 -5.99 -24.84
CA LEU A 223 4.28 -6.13 -23.65
C LEU A 223 3.66 -4.75 -23.33
N PRO A 224 2.40 -4.50 -23.74
CA PRO A 224 1.75 -3.23 -23.50
C PRO A 224 1.47 -3.05 -21.99
N PRO A 225 1.65 -1.84 -21.46
CA PRO A 225 1.27 -1.53 -20.09
C PRO A 225 -0.26 -1.44 -20.00
N VAL A 226 -0.80 -1.74 -18.82
CA VAL A 226 -2.24 -1.78 -18.57
C VAL A 226 -2.62 -0.85 -17.44
N LEU A 227 -3.86 -0.34 -17.48
CA LEU A 227 -4.47 0.37 -16.37
C LEU A 227 -4.82 -0.65 -15.27
N SER A 228 -4.14 -0.59 -14.13
CA SER A 228 -4.28 -1.59 -13.06
C SER A 228 -5.18 -1.14 -11.92
N ILE A 229 -5.08 0.12 -11.48
CA ILE A 229 -5.83 0.63 -10.32
C ILE A 229 -6.41 2.00 -10.64
N ARG A 230 -7.66 2.23 -10.25
CA ARG A 230 -8.30 3.55 -10.23
C ARG A 230 -8.50 4.00 -8.79
N ASN A 231 -7.53 4.76 -8.27
CA ASN A 231 -7.56 5.31 -6.92
C ASN A 231 -8.53 6.49 -6.74
N GLY A 232 -9.06 7.05 -7.83
CA GLY A 232 -10.08 8.09 -7.76
C GLY A 232 -10.54 8.57 -9.12
N ARG A 233 -11.28 9.69 -9.15
CA ARG A 233 -11.82 10.26 -10.39
C ARG A 233 -10.74 10.56 -11.43
N ARG A 234 -9.58 11.03 -10.97
CA ARG A 234 -8.43 11.40 -11.82
C ARG A 234 -7.09 10.85 -11.32
N SER A 235 -7.12 9.78 -10.51
CA SER A 235 -5.92 9.15 -9.95
C SER A 235 -5.92 7.69 -10.33
N LEU A 236 -4.88 7.27 -11.05
CA LEU A 236 -4.78 5.97 -11.69
C LEU A 236 -3.38 5.37 -11.47
N VAL A 237 -3.26 4.07 -11.62
CA VAL A 237 -1.98 3.36 -11.66
C VAL A 237 -1.91 2.56 -12.95
N ILE A 238 -0.77 2.67 -13.63
CA ILE A 238 -0.43 1.90 -14.82
C ILE A 238 0.64 0.89 -14.42
N THR A 239 0.45 -0.38 -14.82
CA THR A 239 1.37 -1.48 -14.53
C THR A 239 1.88 -2.12 -15.81
N GLY A 240 3.15 -2.52 -15.85
CA GLY A 240 3.78 -3.12 -17.01
C GLY A 240 5.30 -3.22 -16.83
N THR A 241 6.02 -3.49 -17.92
CA THR A 241 7.49 -3.44 -17.88
C THR A 241 7.94 -2.01 -17.55
N PRO A 242 9.06 -1.80 -16.82
CA PRO A 242 9.48 -0.45 -16.43
C PRO A 242 9.67 0.50 -17.61
N SER A 243 10.15 0.00 -18.76
CA SER A 243 10.30 0.78 -19.99
C SER A 243 8.93 1.20 -20.58
N SER A 244 7.98 0.28 -20.67
CA SER A 244 6.62 0.55 -21.18
C SER A 244 5.85 1.53 -20.29
N CYS A 245 5.94 1.39 -18.97
CA CYS A 245 5.30 2.30 -18.01
C CYS A 245 5.85 3.73 -18.12
N LEU A 246 7.16 3.89 -18.24
CA LEU A 246 7.78 5.21 -18.43
C LEU A 246 7.38 5.84 -19.76
N ALA A 247 7.36 5.08 -20.85
CA ALA A 247 6.94 5.57 -22.15
C ALA A 247 5.49 6.07 -22.11
N SER A 248 4.58 5.28 -21.53
CA SER A 248 3.16 5.63 -21.43
C SER A 248 2.91 6.82 -20.50
N SER A 249 3.61 6.90 -19.37
CA SER A 249 3.55 8.06 -18.47
C SER A 249 4.07 9.34 -19.13
N CYS A 250 5.17 9.26 -19.90
CA CYS A 250 5.67 10.38 -20.69
C CYS A 250 4.66 10.85 -21.74
N ILE A 251 3.99 9.93 -22.43
CA ILE A 251 2.92 10.24 -23.39
C ILE A 251 1.78 10.95 -22.67
N ALA A 252 1.27 10.39 -21.57
CA ALA A 252 0.22 11.00 -20.76
C ALA A 252 0.59 12.41 -20.29
N ALA A 253 1.83 12.63 -19.83
CA ALA A 253 2.31 13.93 -19.37
C ALA A 253 2.41 14.96 -20.53
N ARG A 254 2.90 14.55 -21.70
CA ARG A 254 2.96 15.41 -22.90
C ARG A 254 1.57 15.86 -23.35
N TYR A 255 0.59 14.95 -23.32
CA TYR A 255 -0.79 15.28 -23.65
C TYR A 255 -1.42 16.28 -22.67
N ARG A 256 -1.13 16.18 -21.36
CA ARG A 256 -1.58 17.20 -20.39
C ARG A 256 -1.00 18.58 -20.67
N ARG A 257 0.28 18.65 -21.06
CA ARG A 257 0.92 19.93 -21.42
C ARG A 257 0.26 20.57 -22.63
N LYS A 258 -0.16 19.78 -23.64
CA LYS A 258 -0.94 20.28 -24.79
C LYS A 258 -2.34 20.79 -24.43
N LYS A 259 -2.93 20.31 -23.33
CA LYS A 259 -4.27 20.71 -22.84
C LYS A 259 -4.26 21.85 -21.82
N LYS A 260 -3.10 22.28 -21.29
CA LYS A 260 -3.05 23.58 -20.62
C LYS A 260 -3.40 24.62 -21.69
N PRO A 261 -4.42 25.47 -21.50
CA PRO A 261 -4.64 26.58 -22.42
C PRO A 261 -3.32 27.33 -22.50
N SER A 262 -2.86 27.66 -23.70
CA SER A 262 -1.85 28.71 -23.84
C SER A 262 -2.40 29.91 -23.07
N ALA A 263 -1.81 30.24 -21.92
CA ALA A 263 -2.03 31.54 -21.35
C ALA A 263 -1.68 32.52 -22.48
N ARG A 264 -2.68 33.30 -22.92
CA ARG A 264 -2.49 34.30 -23.98
C ARG A 264 -1.22 35.09 -23.65
N PRO A 265 -0.31 35.29 -24.62
CA PRO A 265 0.88 36.08 -24.36
C PRO A 265 0.44 37.51 -24.05
N ARG A 266 0.67 37.98 -22.83
CA ARG A 266 0.78 39.42 -22.59
C ARG A 266 2.13 39.83 -23.16
N SER A 267 2.06 40.51 -24.31
CA SER A 267 3.05 41.35 -24.99
C SER A 267 4.51 41.29 -24.49
N ALA A 268 5.37 40.80 -25.38
CA ALA A 268 6.76 41.18 -25.66
C ALA A 268 7.60 41.92 -24.59
N ALA A 269 8.66 41.25 -24.12
CA ALA A 269 10.00 41.83 -23.99
C ALA A 269 11.05 40.72 -24.23
N ALA A 270 12.19 41.11 -24.79
CA ALA A 270 13.06 40.31 -25.63
C ALA A 270 14.08 39.39 -24.91
N MET A 271 14.65 38.48 -25.73
CA MET A 271 16.00 37.87 -25.66
C MET A 271 16.29 36.79 -24.62
N SER A 272 16.43 35.55 -25.11
CA SER A 272 17.73 34.82 -25.21
C SER A 272 17.51 33.31 -25.19
N SER A 273 17.72 32.68 -26.35
CA SER A 273 17.75 31.24 -26.55
C SER A 273 19.00 30.59 -25.95
N ARG A 274 18.84 29.56 -25.11
CA ARG A 274 19.84 28.49 -24.94
C ARG A 274 19.14 27.12 -24.82
N PRO A 275 19.63 26.08 -25.52
CA PRO A 275 19.05 24.75 -25.46
C PRO A 275 19.56 23.96 -24.24
N CYS A 276 18.69 23.14 -23.65
CA CYS A 276 19.03 22.19 -22.60
C CYS A 276 19.74 20.98 -23.23
N SER A 277 21.02 20.80 -22.91
CA SER A 277 21.83 19.63 -23.25
C SER A 277 21.48 18.46 -22.34
N ILE A 278 21.41 17.26 -22.91
CA ILE A 278 21.43 15.99 -22.21
C ILE A 278 22.89 15.64 -21.92
N ARG A 279 23.22 15.37 -20.66
CA ARG A 279 24.22 14.40 -20.23
C ARG A 279 23.64 13.66 -19.04
#